data_AF-A0AAN5R638-F1
#
_entry.id   AF-A0AAN5R638-F1
#
_cell.length_a   1.000
_cell.length_b   1.000
_cell.length_c   1.000
_cell.angle_alpha   90.00
_cell.angle_beta   90.00
_cell.angle_gamma   90.00
#
_symmetry.space_group_name_H-M   'P 1'
#
loop_
_entity.id
_entity.type
_entity.pdbx_description
1 polymer ?
#
loop_
_entity_poly.entity_id
_entity_poly.type
_entity_poly.pdbx_seq_one_letter_code
_entity_poly.pdbx_strand_id
1 'polypeptide(L)'
;MELNSNAEKQARYRKKEQLKRQAEQILRKWQLEPWKHHLRSQEEVRHLVEAAIKLPSGWTDEDYLNAEKKLYHVYSEIVSPVNQLSNDVHESRNAFNKSICPSDLPKLNSDLIKAVDSTNALASHIISALKLSGCNESDQAAALMEAMRFVGRNLANNHEVPCSQATAMCLTTINPIYPRPNWFTKKLADTLSQQIHPDLLQVVAKYLIK
;
A
#
# COMPACT_ATOMS: atom_id res chain seq x y z
N MET A 1 8.05 26.37 -37.12
CA MET A 1 8.37 24.93 -37.03
C MET A 1 9.76 24.86 -36.43
N GLU A 2 9.85 24.80 -35.10
CA GLU A 2 11.12 24.97 -34.37
C GLU A 2 12.02 23.75 -34.54
N LEU A 3 13.20 24.00 -35.11
CA LEU A 3 14.32 23.07 -35.16
C LEU A 3 14.87 22.90 -33.75
N ASN A 4 14.43 21.88 -33.01
CA ASN A 4 15.10 21.51 -31.76
C ASN A 4 16.60 21.33 -32.04
N SER A 5 17.43 22.09 -31.33
CA SER A 5 18.88 22.08 -31.48
C SER A 5 19.42 20.68 -31.22
N ASN A 6 20.53 20.32 -31.87
CA ASN A 6 21.18 19.01 -31.67
C ASN A 6 21.50 18.75 -30.19
N ALA A 7 21.78 19.82 -29.44
CA ALA A 7 21.99 19.79 -27.99
C ALA A 7 20.73 19.37 -27.20
N GLU A 8 19.55 19.85 -27.58
CA GLU A 8 18.28 19.49 -26.93
C GLU A 8 17.89 18.05 -27.21
N LYS A 9 18.11 17.57 -28.44
CA LYS A 9 17.91 16.16 -28.79
C LYS A 9 18.82 15.26 -27.96
N GLN A 10 20.09 15.66 -27.80
CA GLN A 10 21.05 14.91 -27.00
C GLN A 10 20.71 14.94 -25.50
N ALA A 11 20.25 16.07 -24.97
CA ALA A 11 19.79 16.19 -23.58
C ALA A 11 18.55 15.31 -23.32
N ARG A 12 17.56 15.34 -24.23
CA ARG A 12 16.38 14.48 -24.15
C ARG A 12 16.76 12.99 -24.22
N TYR A 13 17.67 12.61 -25.11
CA TYR A 13 18.17 11.24 -25.18
C TYR A 13 18.81 10.80 -23.85
N ARG A 14 19.67 11.64 -23.25
CA ARG A 14 20.31 11.34 -21.96
C ARG A 14 19.30 11.13 -20.83
N LYS A 15 18.28 11.99 -20.74
CA LYS A 15 17.18 11.84 -19.76
C LYS A 15 16.46 10.49 -19.94
N LYS A 16 16.10 10.13 -21.17
CA LYS A 16 15.45 8.85 -21.48
C LYS A 16 16.32 7.65 -21.10
N GLU A 17 17.62 7.70 -21.40
CA GLU A 17 18.57 6.64 -21.01
C GLU A 17 18.76 6.56 -19.49
N GLN A 18 18.73 7.68 -18.78
CA GLN A 18 18.76 7.69 -17.32
C GLN A 18 17.55 6.95 -16.71
N LEU A 19 16.33 7.19 -17.21
CA LEU A 19 15.13 6.46 -16.76
C LEU A 19 15.28 4.95 -16.98
N LYS A 20 15.80 4.52 -18.14
CA LYS A 20 16.05 3.10 -18.41
C LYS A 20 17.07 2.50 -17.44
N ARG A 21 18.18 3.20 -17.19
CA ARG A 21 19.20 2.74 -16.22
C ARG A 21 18.63 2.62 -14.82
N GLN A 22 17.81 3.57 -14.38
CA GLN A 22 17.13 3.50 -13.08
C GLN A 22 16.16 2.30 -13.04
N ALA A 23 15.36 2.09 -14.08
CA ALA A 23 14.49 0.93 -14.21
C ALA A 23 15.25 -0.40 -14.12
N GLU A 24 16.37 -0.54 -14.84
CA GLU A 24 17.24 -1.72 -14.77
C GLU A 24 17.83 -1.93 -13.38
N GLN A 25 18.26 -0.86 -12.69
CA GLN A 25 18.76 -0.94 -11.32
C GLN A 25 17.68 -1.43 -10.35
N ILE A 26 16.45 -0.96 -10.51
CA ILE A 26 15.30 -1.40 -9.70
C ILE A 26 15.04 -2.89 -9.91
N LEU A 27 14.97 -3.34 -11.18
CA LEU A 27 14.78 -4.76 -11.51
C LEU A 27 15.92 -5.62 -10.95
N ARG A 28 17.17 -5.16 -11.05
CA ARG A 28 18.32 -5.88 -10.52
C ARG A 28 18.27 -5.98 -9.00
N LYS A 29 17.93 -4.90 -8.29
CA LYS A 29 17.78 -4.93 -6.83
C LYS A 29 16.68 -5.91 -6.41
N TRP A 30 15.52 -5.86 -7.06
CA TRP A 30 14.41 -6.78 -6.81
C TRP A 30 14.83 -8.25 -7.01
N GLN A 31 15.58 -8.56 -8.07
CA GLN A 31 16.09 -9.92 -8.34
C GLN A 31 17.12 -10.42 -7.32
N LEU A 32 17.87 -9.51 -6.68
CA LEU A 32 18.87 -9.86 -5.68
C LEU A 32 18.27 -10.19 -4.31
N GLU A 33 17.01 -9.84 -4.07
CA GLU A 33 16.31 -10.05 -2.79
C GLU A 33 15.01 -10.86 -2.95
N PRO A 34 15.02 -12.04 -3.62
CA PRO A 34 13.81 -12.78 -3.97
C PRO A 34 12.96 -13.18 -2.74
N TRP A 35 13.59 -13.37 -1.57
CA TRP A 35 12.91 -13.70 -0.33
C TRP A 35 12.05 -12.56 0.24
N LYS A 36 12.25 -11.30 -0.20
CA LYS A 36 11.45 -10.15 0.25
C LYS A 36 10.19 -9.93 -0.59
N HIS A 37 10.01 -10.66 -1.68
CA HIS A 37 9.08 -10.29 -2.75
C HIS A 37 8.16 -11.47 -3.14
N HIS A 38 7.46 -12.04 -2.16
CA HIS A 38 6.62 -13.24 -2.31
C HIS A 38 5.28 -13.03 -3.03
N LEU A 39 4.96 -11.81 -3.47
CA LEU A 39 3.62 -11.45 -3.97
C LEU A 39 3.56 -11.06 -5.46
N ARG A 40 4.69 -10.93 -6.17
CA ARG A 40 4.69 -10.53 -7.61
C ARG A 40 5.64 -11.41 -8.42
N SER A 41 5.18 -11.84 -9.59
CA SER A 41 6.02 -12.53 -10.56
C SER A 41 7.00 -11.59 -11.24
N GLN A 42 8.10 -12.12 -11.78
CA GLN A 42 9.09 -11.32 -12.52
C GLN A 42 8.44 -10.57 -13.70
N GLU A 43 7.48 -11.19 -14.38
CA GLU A 43 6.78 -10.60 -15.53
C GLU A 43 5.93 -9.39 -15.12
N GLU A 44 5.18 -9.50 -14.02
CA GLU A 44 4.40 -8.39 -13.47
C GLU A 44 5.30 -7.22 -13.07
N VAL A 45 6.44 -7.52 -12.43
CA VAL A 45 7.40 -6.50 -11.99
C VAL A 45 8.03 -5.80 -13.19
N ARG A 46 8.42 -6.54 -14.24
CA ARG A 46 8.90 -5.96 -15.50
C ARG A 46 7.86 -5.04 -16.13
N HIS A 47 6.62 -5.52 -16.25
CA HIS A 47 5.55 -4.76 -16.87
C HIS A 47 5.26 -3.44 -16.12
N LEU A 48 5.30 -3.44 -14.79
CA LEU A 48 5.14 -2.23 -13.97
C LEU A 48 6.28 -1.23 -14.18
N VAL A 49 7.52 -1.70 -14.17
CA VAL A 49 8.71 -0.86 -14.37
C VAL A 49 8.70 -0.26 -15.78
N GLU A 50 8.40 -1.07 -16.81
CA GLU A 50 8.30 -0.63 -18.20
C GLU A 50 7.17 0.39 -18.41
N ALA A 51 6.01 0.17 -17.80
CA ALA A 51 4.91 1.11 -17.84
C ALA A 51 5.26 2.45 -17.18
N ALA A 52 6.04 2.44 -16.09
CA ALA A 52 6.45 3.65 -15.38
C ALA A 52 7.39 4.55 -16.20
N ILE A 53 8.27 3.96 -17.02
CA ILE A 53 9.23 4.71 -17.85
C ILE A 53 8.72 5.03 -19.26
N LYS A 54 7.50 4.62 -19.60
CA LYS A 54 6.94 4.83 -20.94
C LYS A 54 6.58 6.30 -21.13
N LEU A 55 7.36 6.97 -21.98
CA LEU A 55 7.13 8.36 -22.38
C LEU A 55 6.36 8.46 -23.70
N PRO A 56 5.45 9.44 -23.86
CA PRO A 56 4.75 9.68 -25.13
C PRO A 56 5.71 10.18 -26.22
N SER A 57 5.27 10.08 -27.47
CA SER A 57 6.00 10.70 -28.59
C SER A 57 5.99 12.22 -28.42
N GLY A 58 7.16 12.86 -28.47
CA GLY A 58 7.29 14.30 -28.27
C GLY A 58 7.27 14.76 -26.81
N TRP A 59 7.46 13.85 -25.85
CA TRP A 59 7.46 14.11 -24.41
C TRP A 59 8.17 15.40 -23.96
N THR A 60 7.63 15.97 -22.90
CA THR A 60 8.05 17.21 -22.24
C THR A 60 8.81 16.93 -20.94
N ASP A 61 9.47 17.94 -20.39
CA ASP A 61 10.16 17.78 -19.09
C ASP A 61 9.20 17.43 -17.95
N GLU A 62 7.93 17.81 -18.03
CA GLU A 62 6.90 17.40 -17.06
C GLU A 62 6.57 15.91 -17.17
N ASP A 63 6.46 15.38 -18.40
CA ASP A 63 6.27 13.94 -18.62
C ASP A 63 7.44 13.13 -18.05
N TYR A 64 8.66 13.65 -18.21
CA TYR A 64 9.86 13.05 -17.63
C TYR A 64 9.81 13.02 -16.10
N LEU A 65 9.49 14.14 -15.46
CA LEU A 65 9.35 14.21 -14.00
C LEU A 65 8.24 13.28 -13.48
N ASN A 66 7.13 13.19 -14.21
CA ASN A 66 6.05 12.27 -13.87
C ASN A 66 6.48 10.79 -14.01
N ALA A 67 7.28 10.46 -15.02
CA ALA A 67 7.88 9.14 -15.15
C ALA A 67 8.85 8.82 -14.00
N GLU A 68 9.69 9.77 -13.58
CA GLU A 68 10.56 9.60 -12.40
C GLU A 68 9.75 9.35 -11.12
N LYS A 69 8.67 10.11 -10.89
CA LYS A 69 7.76 9.89 -9.75
C LYS A 69 7.12 8.50 -9.79
N LYS A 70 6.59 8.09 -10.94
CA LYS A 70 6.02 6.74 -11.13
C LYS A 70 7.06 5.65 -10.86
N LEU A 71 8.29 5.84 -11.34
CA LEU A 71 9.38 4.89 -11.15
C LEU A 71 9.81 4.80 -9.67
N TYR A 72 9.82 5.92 -8.95
CA TYR A 72 10.05 5.95 -7.50
C TYR A 72 8.93 5.23 -6.73
N HIS A 73 7.66 5.43 -7.09
CA HIS A 73 6.55 4.70 -6.49
C HIS A 73 6.70 3.20 -6.70
N VAL A 74 6.99 2.77 -7.95
CA VAL A 74 7.28 1.37 -8.25
C VAL A 74 8.42 0.88 -7.35
N TYR A 75 9.57 1.56 -7.30
CA TYR A 75 10.67 1.17 -6.42
C TYR A 75 10.24 0.97 -4.96
N SER A 76 9.46 1.90 -4.40
CA SER A 76 8.97 1.79 -3.03
C SER A 76 8.03 0.59 -2.83
N GLU A 77 7.20 0.26 -3.82
CA GLU A 77 6.30 -0.89 -3.76
C GLU A 77 7.02 -2.23 -3.89
N ILE A 78 7.99 -2.34 -4.81
CA ILE A 78 8.61 -3.63 -5.13
C ILE A 78 9.91 -3.88 -4.38
N VAL A 79 10.76 -2.89 -4.11
CA VAL A 79 12.08 -3.13 -3.48
C VAL A 79 12.07 -2.84 -1.98
N SER A 80 11.28 -1.87 -1.54
CA SER A 80 11.14 -1.52 -0.11
C SER A 80 9.69 -1.58 0.37
N PRO A 81 8.95 -2.68 0.12
CA PRO A 81 7.56 -2.77 0.56
C PRO A 81 7.50 -2.68 2.08
N VAL A 82 6.82 -1.65 2.60
CA VAL A 82 6.33 -1.71 3.97
C VAL A 82 5.26 -2.80 3.99
N ASN A 83 5.50 -3.90 4.70
CA ASN A 83 4.52 -4.97 4.83
C ASN A 83 3.42 -4.55 5.81
N GLN A 84 2.55 -3.64 5.34
CA GLN A 84 1.46 -3.07 6.14
C GLN A 84 0.53 -4.16 6.67
N LEU A 85 0.24 -5.19 5.87
CA LEU A 85 -0.58 -6.33 6.29
C LEU A 85 0.07 -7.09 7.45
N SER A 86 1.36 -7.40 7.36
CA SER A 86 2.08 -8.04 8.46
C SER A 86 2.09 -7.16 9.70
N ASN A 87 2.36 -5.86 9.55
CA ASN A 87 2.32 -4.91 10.65
C ASN A 87 0.94 -4.89 11.34
N ASP A 88 -0.15 -4.87 10.57
CA ASP A 88 -1.52 -4.90 11.10
C ASP A 88 -1.85 -6.22 11.81
N VAL A 89 -1.39 -7.37 11.27
CA VAL A 89 -1.56 -8.69 11.90
C VAL A 89 -0.77 -8.76 13.21
N HIS A 90 0.47 -8.30 13.22
CA HIS A 90 1.32 -8.26 14.41
C HIS A 90 0.77 -7.32 15.47
N GLU A 91 0.37 -6.10 15.11
CA GLU A 91 -0.17 -5.12 16.06
C GLU A 91 -1.47 -5.62 16.70
N SER A 92 -2.36 -6.17 15.88
CA SER A 92 -3.62 -6.79 16.35
C SER A 92 -3.36 -7.94 17.33
N ARG A 93 -2.45 -8.86 17.00
CA ARG A 93 -2.19 -10.04 17.85
C ARG A 93 -1.35 -9.74 19.09
N ASN A 94 -0.46 -8.75 19.02
CA ASN A 94 0.34 -8.32 20.16
C ASN A 94 -0.50 -7.60 21.23
N ALA A 95 -1.62 -6.96 20.84
CA ALA A 95 -2.53 -6.31 21.79
C ALA A 95 -3.05 -7.27 22.89
N PHE A 96 -3.14 -8.57 22.59
CA PHE A 96 -3.68 -9.60 23.50
C PHE A 96 -2.62 -10.33 24.33
N ASN A 97 -1.32 -10.11 24.06
CA ASN A 97 -0.23 -10.90 24.64
C ASN A 97 0.51 -10.17 25.77
N LYS A 98 -0.21 -9.78 26.84
CA LYS A 98 0.37 -8.98 27.94
C LYS A 98 1.34 -9.73 28.87
N SER A 99 1.52 -11.04 28.72
CA SER A 99 2.53 -11.83 29.46
C SER A 99 2.83 -13.14 28.74
N ILE A 100 3.84 -13.15 27.87
CA ILE A 100 4.29 -14.36 27.17
C ILE A 100 5.41 -15.03 27.98
N CYS A 101 5.25 -16.31 28.31
CA CYS A 101 6.36 -17.10 28.84
C CYS A 101 7.43 -17.32 27.76
N PRO A 102 8.73 -17.22 28.07
CA PRO A 102 9.79 -17.43 27.08
C PRO A 102 9.71 -18.78 26.35
N SER A 103 9.16 -19.81 26.99
CA SER A 103 8.92 -21.14 26.41
C SER A 103 7.88 -21.16 25.28
N ASP A 104 6.96 -20.20 25.26
CA ASP A 104 5.88 -20.14 24.27
C ASP A 104 6.26 -19.31 23.03
N LEU A 105 7.38 -18.57 23.09
CA LEU A 105 7.86 -17.72 22.00
C LEU A 105 8.01 -18.46 20.65
N PRO A 106 8.57 -19.69 20.58
CA PRO A 106 8.70 -20.39 19.30
C PRO A 106 7.35 -20.69 18.65
N LYS A 107 6.38 -21.10 19.46
CA LYS A 107 5.02 -21.40 18.99
C LYS A 107 4.30 -20.12 18.58
N LEU A 108 4.38 -19.07 19.38
CA LEU A 108 3.80 -17.77 19.09
C LEU A 108 4.35 -17.18 17.79
N ASN A 109 5.66 -17.27 17.57
CA ASN A 109 6.29 -16.85 16.31
C ASN A 109 5.79 -17.69 15.12
N SER A 110 5.70 -19.01 15.27
CA SER A 110 5.15 -19.89 14.22
C SER A 110 3.70 -19.53 13.88
N ASP A 111 2.87 -19.28 14.90
CA ASP A 111 1.46 -18.94 14.73
C ASP A 111 1.29 -17.54 14.11
N LEU A 112 2.18 -16.59 14.42
CA LEU A 112 2.23 -15.29 13.78
C LEU A 112 2.58 -15.39 12.29
N ILE A 113 3.61 -16.16 11.94
CA ILE A 113 3.99 -16.39 10.53
C ILE A 113 2.82 -16.99 9.76
N LYS A 114 2.20 -18.05 10.30
CA LYS A 114 1.01 -18.68 9.68
C LYS A 114 -0.15 -17.71 9.53
N ALA A 115 -0.36 -16.82 10.51
CA ALA A 115 -1.41 -15.82 10.45
C ALA A 115 -1.15 -14.79 9.34
N VAL A 116 0.10 -14.33 9.20
CA VAL A 116 0.51 -13.45 8.11
C VAL A 116 0.31 -14.12 6.76
N ASP A 117 0.74 -15.38 6.60
CA ASP A 117 0.59 -16.15 5.36
C ASP A 117 -0.89 -16.37 5.00
N SER A 118 -1.71 -16.74 5.98
CA SER A 118 -3.17 -16.92 5.79
C SER A 118 -3.85 -15.62 5.39
N THR A 119 -3.42 -14.49 5.99
CA THR A 119 -3.96 -13.17 5.68
C THR A 119 -3.52 -12.70 4.29
N ASN A 120 -2.27 -12.97 3.88
CA ASN A 120 -1.78 -12.74 2.52
C ASN A 120 -2.56 -13.56 1.48
N ALA A 121 -2.85 -14.82 1.76
CA ALA A 121 -3.66 -15.66 0.89
C ALA A 121 -5.08 -15.10 0.74
N LEU A 122 -5.72 -14.71 1.85
CA LEU A 122 -7.04 -14.08 1.81
C LEU A 122 -7.05 -12.78 1.00
N ALA A 123 -6.06 -11.90 1.22
CA ALA A 123 -5.94 -10.65 0.45
C ALA A 123 -5.76 -10.94 -1.05
N SER A 124 -4.95 -11.93 -1.40
CA SER A 124 -4.73 -12.34 -2.79
C SER A 124 -6.01 -12.86 -3.45
N HIS A 125 -6.83 -13.63 -2.72
CA HIS A 125 -8.13 -14.09 -3.20
C HIS A 125 -9.12 -12.94 -3.42
N ILE A 126 -9.18 -11.97 -2.50
CA ILE A 126 -10.04 -10.78 -2.64
C ILE A 126 -9.62 -9.96 -3.86
N ILE A 127 -8.32 -9.69 -4.03
CA ILE A 127 -7.79 -8.95 -5.18
C ILE A 127 -8.13 -9.68 -6.49
N SER A 128 -7.97 -11.00 -6.51
CA SER A 128 -8.31 -11.82 -7.69
C SER A 128 -9.80 -11.77 -8.00
N ALA A 129 -10.66 -11.85 -6.98
CA ALA A 129 -12.11 -11.74 -7.14
C ALA A 129 -12.52 -10.38 -7.72
N LEU A 130 -11.90 -9.28 -7.26
CA LEU A 130 -12.14 -7.95 -7.82
C LEU A 130 -11.75 -7.88 -9.30
N LYS A 131 -10.55 -8.38 -9.66
CA LYS A 131 -10.09 -8.40 -11.06
C LYS A 131 -11.00 -9.22 -11.97
N LEU A 132 -11.53 -10.34 -11.48
CA LEU A 132 -12.37 -11.26 -12.24
C LEU A 132 -13.86 -10.86 -12.27
N SER A 133 -14.28 -9.92 -11.42
CA SER A 133 -15.69 -9.51 -11.29
C SER A 133 -16.28 -8.86 -12.54
N GLY A 134 -15.43 -8.32 -13.44
CA GLY A 134 -15.88 -7.52 -14.58
C GLY A 134 -16.44 -6.14 -14.21
N CYS A 135 -16.48 -5.79 -12.92
CA CYS A 135 -16.88 -4.48 -12.43
C CYS A 135 -15.84 -3.41 -12.81
N ASN A 136 -16.31 -2.18 -13.04
CA ASN A 136 -15.41 -1.03 -13.15
C ASN A 136 -14.78 -0.70 -11.78
N GLU A 137 -13.76 0.16 -11.77
CA GLU A 137 -13.01 0.51 -10.56
C GLU A 137 -13.88 1.13 -9.45
N SER A 138 -14.91 1.90 -9.82
CA SER A 138 -15.84 2.51 -8.85
C SER A 138 -16.72 1.47 -8.17
N ASP A 139 -17.25 0.50 -8.94
CA ASP A 139 -18.06 -0.59 -8.43
C ASP A 139 -17.22 -1.54 -7.54
N GLN A 140 -15.96 -1.80 -7.93
CA GLN A 140 -15.01 -2.55 -7.12
C GLN A 140 -14.73 -1.85 -5.78
N ALA A 141 -14.56 -0.53 -5.79
CA ALA A 141 -14.38 0.26 -4.57
C ALA A 141 -15.62 0.20 -3.67
N ALA A 142 -16.83 0.28 -4.24
CA ALA A 142 -18.07 0.15 -3.49
C ALA A 142 -18.21 -1.24 -2.83
N ALA A 143 -17.86 -2.30 -3.55
CA ALA A 143 -17.87 -3.67 -3.03
C ALA A 143 -16.88 -3.84 -1.87
N LEU A 144 -15.66 -3.32 -2.00
CA LEU A 144 -14.66 -3.32 -0.92
C LEU A 144 -15.15 -2.55 0.30
N MET A 145 -15.79 -1.39 0.12
CA MET A 145 -16.34 -0.63 1.22
C MET A 145 -17.42 -1.39 1.98
N GLU A 146 -18.27 -2.17 1.30
CA GLU A 146 -19.26 -2.99 2.01
C GLU A 146 -18.61 -4.14 2.79
N ALA A 147 -17.55 -4.76 2.26
CA ALA A 147 -16.76 -5.74 2.99
C ALA A 147 -16.13 -5.12 4.25
N MET A 148 -15.58 -3.91 4.15
CA MET A 148 -15.06 -3.16 5.30
C MET A 148 -16.13 -2.86 6.35
N ARG A 149 -17.34 -2.47 5.92
CA ARG A 149 -18.47 -2.26 6.84
C ARG A 149 -18.88 -3.54 7.54
N PHE A 150 -18.92 -4.67 6.83
CA PHE A 150 -19.19 -5.97 7.42
C PHE A 150 -18.19 -6.31 8.53
N VAL A 151 -16.89 -6.16 8.24
CA VAL A 151 -15.82 -6.38 9.24
C VAL A 151 -15.94 -5.39 10.40
N GLY A 152 -16.18 -4.10 10.12
CA GLY A 152 -16.35 -3.06 11.14
C GLY A 152 -17.51 -3.36 12.09
N ARG A 153 -18.66 -3.82 11.58
CA ARG A 153 -19.81 -4.22 12.41
C ARG A 153 -19.46 -5.39 13.32
N ASN A 154 -18.75 -6.39 12.81
CA ASN A 154 -18.28 -7.52 13.61
C ASN A 154 -17.30 -7.07 14.71
N LEU A 155 -16.36 -6.19 14.38
CA LEU A 155 -15.43 -5.63 15.36
C LEU A 155 -16.15 -4.86 16.47
N ALA A 156 -17.10 -3.99 16.13
CA ALA A 156 -17.83 -3.20 17.12
C ALA A 156 -18.72 -4.02 18.05
N ASN A 157 -19.13 -5.22 17.63
CA ASN A 157 -19.92 -6.15 18.44
C ASN A 157 -19.04 -7.09 19.29
N ASN A 158 -17.72 -7.12 19.08
CA ASN A 158 -16.82 -7.93 19.89
C ASN A 158 -16.57 -7.28 21.25
N HIS A 159 -16.34 -8.13 22.26
CA HIS A 159 -16.03 -7.66 23.61
C HIS A 159 -14.72 -6.88 23.69
N GLU A 160 -13.72 -7.31 22.89
CA GLU A 160 -12.42 -6.67 22.80
C GLU A 160 -12.08 -6.42 21.33
N VAL A 161 -11.72 -5.17 21.03
CA VAL A 161 -11.33 -4.76 19.67
C VAL A 161 -9.82 -4.57 19.63
N PRO A 162 -9.09 -5.36 18.81
CA PRO A 162 -7.66 -5.17 18.64
C PRO A 162 -7.36 -3.76 18.12
N CYS A 163 -6.28 -3.15 18.61
CA CYS A 163 -5.80 -1.86 18.13
C CYS A 163 -4.82 -2.06 16.96
N SER A 164 -5.21 -1.65 15.75
CA SER A 164 -4.35 -1.62 14.56
C SER A 164 -4.81 -0.55 13.57
N GLN A 165 -4.04 -0.31 12.49
CA GLN A 165 -4.47 0.64 11.45
C GLN A 165 -5.69 0.08 10.70
N ALA A 166 -5.65 -1.20 10.32
CA ALA A 166 -6.76 -1.88 9.64
C ALA A 166 -8.07 -1.85 10.45
N THR A 167 -8.01 -2.07 11.76
CA THR A 167 -9.19 -2.03 12.63
C THR A 167 -9.75 -0.62 12.77
N ALA A 168 -8.89 0.40 12.93
CA ALA A 168 -9.30 1.80 12.92
C ALA A 168 -10.01 2.14 11.60
N MET A 169 -9.45 1.75 10.45
CA MET A 169 -10.08 2.00 9.15
C MET A 169 -11.44 1.29 9.04
N CYS A 170 -11.57 0.02 9.42
CA CYS A 170 -12.87 -0.67 9.40
C CYS A 170 -13.92 0.04 10.28
N LEU A 171 -13.54 0.48 11.48
CA LEU A 171 -14.42 1.22 12.40
C LEU A 171 -14.84 2.60 11.86
N THR A 172 -14.05 3.25 10.99
CA THR A 172 -14.50 4.50 10.36
C THR A 172 -15.66 4.31 9.38
N THR A 173 -15.83 3.11 8.84
CA THR A 173 -16.82 2.85 7.78
C THR A 173 -18.24 2.62 8.30
N ILE A 174 -18.40 2.35 9.59
CA ILE A 174 -19.69 1.97 10.20
C ILE A 174 -20.35 3.15 10.92
N ASN A 175 -21.66 3.04 11.15
CA ASN A 175 -22.46 4.11 11.75
C ASN A 175 -21.89 4.58 13.12
N PRO A 176 -21.91 5.89 13.43
CA PRO A 176 -21.46 6.42 14.73
C PRO A 176 -22.22 5.90 15.96
N ILE A 177 -23.40 5.28 15.77
CA ILE A 177 -24.16 4.66 16.87
C ILE A 177 -23.40 3.51 17.55
N TYR A 178 -22.48 2.87 16.83
CA TYR A 178 -21.64 1.82 17.39
C TYR A 178 -20.57 2.46 18.29
N PRO A 179 -20.38 1.99 19.54
CA PRO A 179 -19.34 2.50 20.41
C PRO A 179 -17.96 2.30 19.77
N ARG A 180 -17.05 3.23 20.05
CA ARG A 180 -15.66 3.17 19.60
C ARG A 180 -14.74 2.93 20.79
N PRO A 181 -13.71 2.10 20.67
CA PRO A 181 -12.68 1.97 21.70
C PRO A 181 -12.01 3.33 21.99
N ASN A 182 -11.57 3.55 23.22
CA ASN A 182 -10.91 4.79 23.62
C ASN A 182 -9.64 5.13 22.81
N TRP A 183 -8.95 4.12 22.28
CA TRP A 183 -7.76 4.28 21.44
C TRP A 183 -8.09 4.70 19.99
N PHE A 184 -9.35 4.58 19.55
CA PHE A 184 -9.75 4.72 18.14
C PHE A 184 -9.31 6.05 17.53
N THR A 185 -9.66 7.18 18.17
CA THR A 185 -9.41 8.51 17.61
C THR A 185 -7.91 8.76 17.41
N LYS A 186 -7.09 8.37 18.39
CA LYS A 186 -5.64 8.50 18.30
C LYS A 186 -5.08 7.65 17.16
N LYS A 187 -5.49 6.38 17.09
CA LYS A 187 -5.00 5.45 16.06
C LYS A 187 -5.43 5.87 14.64
N LEU A 188 -6.62 6.44 14.50
CA LEU A 188 -7.09 6.99 13.24
C LEU A 188 -6.25 8.22 12.83
N ALA A 189 -6.01 9.16 13.76
CA ALA A 189 -5.19 10.33 13.48
C ALA A 189 -3.75 9.93 13.09
N ASP A 190 -3.15 8.98 13.81
CA ASP A 190 -1.83 8.44 13.50
C ASP A 190 -1.81 7.82 12.09
N THR A 191 -2.81 7.00 11.76
CA THR A 191 -2.95 6.38 10.42
C THR A 191 -3.06 7.45 9.32
N LEU A 192 -3.93 8.45 9.48
CA LEU A 192 -4.12 9.52 8.50
C LEU A 192 -2.84 10.35 8.32
N SER A 193 -2.11 10.64 9.40
CA SER A 193 -0.86 11.40 9.33
C SER A 193 0.25 10.70 8.54
N GLN A 194 0.22 9.37 8.50
CA GLN A 194 1.19 8.57 7.74
C GLN A 194 0.82 8.44 6.26
N GLN A 195 -0.46 8.61 5.92
CA GLN A 195 -0.99 8.42 4.56
C GLN A 195 -1.22 9.74 3.80
N ILE A 196 -1.35 10.86 4.51
CA ILE A 196 -1.63 12.18 3.92
C ILE A 196 -0.37 13.04 3.99
N HIS A 197 -0.06 13.75 2.90
CA HIS A 197 1.03 14.74 2.89
C HIS A 197 0.81 15.78 4.02
N PRO A 198 1.84 16.17 4.79
CA PRO A 198 1.68 17.08 5.94
C PRO A 198 0.89 18.35 5.64
N ASP A 199 1.10 18.95 4.47
CA ASP A 199 0.39 20.16 4.03
C ASP A 199 -1.11 19.93 3.80
N LEU A 200 -1.48 18.74 3.31
CA LEU A 200 -2.88 18.36 3.10
C LEU A 200 -3.55 17.96 4.41
N LEU A 201 -2.80 17.43 5.38
CA LEU A 201 -3.33 17.06 6.69
C LEU A 201 -3.93 18.27 7.41
N GLN A 202 -3.27 19.44 7.33
CA GLN A 202 -3.81 20.68 7.89
C GLN A 202 -5.12 21.11 7.22
N VAL A 203 -5.24 20.89 5.90
CA VAL A 203 -6.47 21.19 5.15
C VAL A 203 -7.59 20.25 5.56
N VAL A 204 -7.32 18.94 5.62
CA VAL A 204 -8.30 17.92 6.04
C VAL A 204 -8.77 18.17 7.47
N ALA A 205 -7.86 18.49 8.40
CA ALA A 205 -8.21 18.80 9.78
C ALA A 205 -9.24 19.94 9.90
N LYS A 206 -9.15 20.98 9.06
CA LYS A 206 -10.12 22.09 9.03
C LYS A 206 -11.54 21.65 8.63
N TYR A 207 -11.68 20.57 7.85
CA TYR A 207 -12.99 20.04 7.47
C TYR A 207 -13.56 19.06 8.49
N LEU A 208 -12.70 18.43 9.29
CA LEU A 208 -13.09 17.46 10.32
C LEU A 208 -13.42 18.12 11.67
N ILE A 209 -12.82 19.27 11.96
CA ILE A 209 -13.14 20.10 13.14
C ILE A 209 -14.26 21.06 12.73
N LYS A 210 -15.51 20.59 12.83
CA LYS A 210 -16.71 21.43 12.79
C LYS A 210 -17.57 21.15 14.01
#